data_AF-A0A7J9RBA9-F1
#
_entry.id   AF-A0A7J9RBA9-F1
#
_cell.length_a   1.000
_cell.length_b   1.000
_cell.length_c   1.000
_cell.angle_alpha   90.00
_cell.angle_beta   90.00
_cell.angle_gamma   90.00
#
_symmetry.space_group_name_H-M   'P 1'
#
loop_
_entity.id
_entity.type
_entity.pdbx_description
1 polymer ?
#
loop_
_entity_poly.entity_id
_entity_poly.type
_entity_poly.pdbx_seq_one_letter_code
_entity_poly.pdbx_strand_id
1 'polypeptide(L)' 'MDIYSSKFALIIMAILIVILVLQVMNNAGNGTKIDSQTCELYIEDSQFGGKKYLDEYDQKCLDFKNLNP' A
#
# COMPACT_ATOMS: atom_id res chain seq x y z
N MET A 1 31.67 28.12 -6.98
CA MET A 1 30.83 27.28 -7.87
C MET A 1 29.52 27.02 -7.13
N ASP A 2 28.75 28.05 -6.73
CA ASP A 2 27.87 27.91 -5.54
C ASP A 2 26.54 28.67 -5.58
N ILE A 3 26.04 29.01 -6.77
CA ILE A 3 24.70 29.63 -6.90
C ILE A 3 23.71 28.75 -7.66
N TYR A 4 24.22 27.88 -8.53
CA TYR A 4 23.40 26.92 -9.29
C TYR A 4 22.98 25.71 -8.45
N SER A 5 23.80 25.33 -7.45
CA SER A 5 23.58 24.14 -6.61
C SER A 5 22.40 24.30 -5.64
N SER A 6 22.29 25.46 -4.96
CA SER A 6 21.24 25.70 -3.96
C SER A 6 19.84 25.71 -4.58
N LYS A 7 19.65 26.38 -5.72
CA LYS A 7 18.35 26.44 -6.41
C LYS A 7 17.97 25.10 -7.05
N PHE A 8 18.95 24.39 -7.60
CA PHE A 8 18.76 23.05 -8.14
C PHE A 8 18.33 22.05 -7.05
N ALA A 9 18.98 22.08 -5.89
CA ALA A 9 18.63 21.24 -4.76
C ALA A 9 17.18 21.47 -4.28
N LEU A 10 16.74 22.73 -4.21
CA LEU A 10 15.36 23.07 -3.83
C LEU A 10 14.33 22.54 -4.82
N ILE A 11 14.60 22.62 -6.13
CA ILE A 11 13.71 22.09 -7.17
C ILE A 11 13.60 20.57 -7.07
N ILE A 12 14.72 19.87 -6.90
CA ILE A 12 14.75 18.41 -6.73
C ILE A 12 13.94 18.03 -5.48
N MET A 13 14.14 18.71 -4.35
CA MET A 13 13.38 18.46 -3.12
C MET A 13 11.88 18.66 -3.32
N ALA A 14 11.47 19.72 -4.02
CA ALA A 14 10.06 19.95 -4.33
C ALA A 14 9.46 18.81 -5.18
N ILE A 15 10.19 18.35 -6.20
CA ILE A 15 9.75 17.23 -7.05
C ILE A 15 9.63 15.94 -6.22
N LEU A 16 10.61 15.65 -5.37
CA LEU A 16 10.59 14.47 -4.51
C LEU A 16 9.40 14.49 -3.55
N ILE A 17 9.08 15.65 -2.96
CA ILE A 17 7.91 15.80 -2.08
C ILE A 17 6.61 15.54 -2.85
N VAL A 18 6.48 16.06 -4.06
CA VAL A 18 5.29 15.82 -4.90
C VAL A 18 5.13 14.33 -5.22
N ILE A 19 6.20 13.65 -5.60
CA ILE A 19 6.19 12.20 -5.85
C ILE A 19 5.81 11.44 -4.59
N LEU A 20 6.36 11.83 -3.43
CA LEU A 20 6.13 11.16 -2.15
C LEU A 20 4.68 11.29 -1.69
N VAL A 21 4.07 12.47 -1.85
CA VAL A 21 2.63 12.67 -1.61
C VAL A 21 1.79 11.82 -2.56
N LEU A 22 2.13 11.77 -3.85
CA LEU A 22 1.43 10.93 -4.83
C LEU A 22 1.51 9.44 -4.48
N GLN A 23 2.68 8.97 -4.04
CA GLN A 23 2.89 7.60 -3.58
C GLN A 23 2.05 7.30 -2.34
N VAL A 24 2.02 8.19 -1.35
CA VAL A 24 1.20 8.00 -0.14
C VAL A 24 -0.29 7.92 -0.48
N MET A 25 -0.78 8.80 -1.37
CA MET A 25 -2.18 8.77 -1.80
C MET A 25 -2.54 7.48 -2.56
N ASN A 26 -1.66 7.03 -3.45
CA ASN A 26 -1.88 5.80 -4.22
C ASN A 26 -1.69 4.53 -3.39
N ASN A 27 -0.92 4.59 -2.30
CA ASN A 27 -0.65 3.42 -1.44
C ASN A 27 -1.62 3.32 -0.25
N ALA A 28 -2.35 4.40 0.09
CA ALA A 28 -3.34 4.41 1.16
C ALA A 28 -4.54 3.47 0.89
N GLY A 29 -4.82 3.14 -0.37
CA GLY A 29 -5.87 2.19 -0.77
C GLY A 29 -5.40 0.74 -0.94
N ASN A 30 -4.09 0.50 -0.89
CA ASN A 30 -3.49 -0.82 -1.17
C ASN A 30 -3.11 -1.59 0.09
N GLY A 31 -3.72 -1.26 1.23
CA GLY A 31 -3.58 -2.07 2.42
C GLY A 31 -4.22 -3.42 2.16
N THR A 32 -3.42 -4.44 1.85
CA THR A 32 -3.91 -5.80 1.69
C THR A 32 -4.67 -6.20 2.95
N LYS A 33 -5.95 -6.46 2.81
CA LYS A 33 -6.86 -6.84 3.89
C LYS A 33 -6.98 -8.35 3.90
N ILE A 34 -7.30 -8.94 5.05
CA ILE A 34 -7.49 -10.38 5.19
C ILE A 34 -8.99 -10.65 5.33
N ASP A 35 -9.52 -11.56 4.52
CA ASP A 35 -10.89 -12.04 4.65
C ASP A 35 -10.95 -13.04 5.81
N SER A 36 -11.73 -12.75 6.84
CA SER A 36 -11.76 -13.58 8.05
C SER A 36 -12.42 -14.96 7.87
N GLN A 37 -13.16 -15.19 6.78
CA GLN A 37 -13.81 -16.48 6.53
C GLN A 37 -12.86 -17.45 5.81
N THR A 38 -12.16 -16.95 4.78
CA THR A 38 -11.23 -17.75 3.96
C THR A 38 -9.77 -17.59 4.34
N CYS A 39 -9.43 -16.62 5.20
CA CYS A 39 -8.06 -16.18 5.52
C CYS A 39 -7.29 -15.70 4.28
N GLU A 40 -7.99 -15.33 3.22
CA GLU A 40 -7.40 -14.90 1.96
C GLU A 40 -7.17 -13.39 1.96
N LEU A 41 -6.02 -12.99 1.43
CA LEU A 41 -5.63 -11.61 1.25
C LEU A 41 -6.40 -11.03 0.06
N TYR A 42 -7.01 -9.87 0.25
CA TYR A 42 -7.70 -9.12 -0.79
C TYR A 42 -7.34 -7.64 -0.74
N ILE A 43 -7.40 -6.98 -1.88
CA ILE A 43 -7.33 -5.52 -1.99
C ILE A 43 -8.72 -5.01 -2.35
N GLU A 44 -9.10 -3.87 -1.78
CA GLU A 44 -10.32 -3.19 -2.19
C GLU A 44 -10.05 -2.43 -3.48
N ASP A 45 -10.75 -2.80 -4.54
CA ASP A 45 -10.68 -2.07 -5.80
C ASP A 45 -11.38 -0.71 -5.60
N SER A 46 -10.57 0.36 -5.53
CA SER A 46 -11.07 1.72 -5.29
C SER A 46 -12.02 2.23 -6.40
N GLN A 47 -12.06 1.61 -7.59
CA GLN A 47 -12.94 2.05 -8.67
C GLN A 47 -14.32 1.37 -8.63
N PHE A 48 -14.40 0.14 -8.15
CA PHE A 48 -15.64 -0.65 -8.19
C PHE A 48 -16.12 -1.16 -6.82
N GLY A 49 -15.39 -0.85 -5.73
CA GLY A 49 -15.72 -1.29 -4.38
C GLY A 49 -15.71 -2.81 -4.19
N GLY A 50 -15.12 -3.54 -5.16
CA GLY A 50 -15.04 -4.98 -5.16
C GLY A 50 -13.82 -5.49 -4.38
N LYS A 51 -13.94 -6.68 -3.79
CA LYS A 51 -12.79 -7.40 -3.24
C LYS A 51 -12.04 -8.06 -4.40
N LYS A 52 -10.78 -7.68 -4.59
CA LYS A 52 -9.85 -8.39 -5.46
C LYS A 52 -8.98 -9.30 -4.61
N TYR A 53 -9.33 -10.57 -4.58
CA TYR A 53 -8.55 -11.60 -3.91
C TYR A 53 -7.20 -11.79 -4.61
N LEU A 54 -6.13 -11.96 -3.83
CA LEU A 54 -4.76 -12.11 -4.32
C LEU A 54 -4.34 -13.57 -4.47
N ASP A 55 -5.20 -14.54 -4.12
CA ASP A 55 -4.84 -15.96 -4.01
C ASP A 55 -3.67 -16.21 -3.03
N GLU A 56 -3.41 -15.24 -2.14
CA GLU A 56 -2.45 -15.31 -1.06
C GLU A 56 -3.21 -15.48 0.25
N TYR A 57 -2.73 -16.33 1.16
CA TYR A 57 -3.41 -16.63 2.43
C TYR A 57 -2.55 -16.25 3.62
N ASP A 58 -3.17 -15.63 4.64
CA ASP A 58 -2.47 -15.26 5.86
C ASP A 58 -2.31 -16.51 6.73
N GLN A 59 -1.06 -16.97 6.87
CA GLN A 59 -0.71 -18.15 7.66
C GLN A 59 -1.17 -18.02 9.12
N LYS A 60 -1.04 -16.84 9.73
CA LYS A 60 -1.47 -16.63 11.12
C LYS A 60 -2.97 -16.85 11.27
N CYS A 61 -3.78 -16.30 10.37
CA CYS A 61 -5.23 -16.52 10.34
C CYS A 61 -5.58 -18.01 10.19
N LEU A 62 -4.90 -18.74 9.30
CA LEU A 62 -5.05 -20.19 9.12
C LEU A 62 -4.69 -20.96 10.41
N ASP A 63 -3.58 -20.59 11.05
CA ASP A 63 -3.14 -21.18 12.31
C ASP A 63 -4.16 -20.93 13.43
N PHE A 64 -4.68 -19.71 13.57
CA PHE A 64 -5.72 -19.38 14.54
C PHE A 64 -7.02 -20.17 14.29
N LYS A 65 -7.42 -20.34 13.03
CA LYS A 65 -8.59 -21.13 12.67
C LYS A 65 -8.39 -22.62 12.98
N ASN A 66 -7.19 -23.15 12.79
CA ASN A 66 -6.86 -24.52 13.15
C ASN A 66 -6.74 -24.75 14.67
N LEU A 67 -6.39 -23.71 15.43
CA LEU A 67 -6.29 -23.75 16.89
C LEU A 67 -7.65 -23.68 17.59
N ASN A 68 -8.69 -23.22 16.90
CA ASN A 68 -10.07 -23.16 17.40
C ASN A 68 -11.03 -23.87 16.42
N PRO A 69 -11.01 -25.22 16.37
CA PRO A 69 -11.84 -26.02 15.48
C PRO A 69 -13.35 -25.89 15.75
#